data_AF-A0A7C3FWW0-F1
#
_entry.id   AF-A0A7C3FWW0-F1
#
_cell.length_a   1.000
_cell.length_b   1.000
_cell.length_c   1.000
_cell.angle_alpha   90.00
_cell.angle_beta   90.00
_cell.angle_gamma   90.00
#
_symmetry.space_group_name_H-M   'P 1'
#
loop_
_entity.id
_entity.type
_entity.pdbx_description
1 polymer ?
#
loop_
_entity_poly.entity_id
_entity_poly.type
_entity_poly.pdbx_seq_one_letter_code
_entity_poly.pdbx_strand_id
1 'polypeptide(L)'
;MAKKRLTARQQVGTGLNFLIGQRDLSVVIFVMAILAIIIVPLPSSILDVLLTVSIAVAVLILLISLYVPKPTDLTTFPTLILILTLYRLS
;
A
#
# COMPACT_ATOMS: atom_id res chain seq x y z
N MET A 1 28.14 -24.60 -43.39
CA MET A 1 28.35 -25.14 -42.02
C MET A 1 27.68 -24.21 -41.00
N ALA A 2 26.57 -24.65 -40.38
CA ALA A 2 25.55 -23.82 -39.72
C ALA A 2 25.48 -24.02 -38.18
N LYS A 3 26.57 -23.73 -37.43
CA LYS A 3 26.66 -24.08 -36.00
C LYS A 3 26.45 -22.94 -34.99
N LYS A 4 26.20 -21.70 -35.42
CA LYS A 4 26.20 -20.52 -34.50
C LYS A 4 24.82 -20.08 -33.98
N ARG A 5 23.72 -20.74 -34.38
CA ARG A 5 22.35 -20.28 -34.05
C ARG A 5 21.70 -20.96 -32.84
N LEU A 6 22.33 -21.98 -32.26
CA LEU A 6 21.70 -22.82 -31.21
C LEU A 6 22.02 -22.38 -29.77
N THR A 7 22.95 -21.44 -29.55
CA THR A 7 23.33 -21.00 -28.19
C THR A 7 22.44 -19.89 -27.63
N ALA A 8 21.79 -19.08 -28.47
CA ALA A 8 20.98 -17.95 -28.00
C ALA A 8 19.67 -18.35 -27.31
N ARG A 9 19.11 -19.55 -27.61
CA ARG A 9 17.89 -20.07 -26.95
C ARG A 9 18.21 -20.96 -25.75
N GLN A 10 19.38 -21.59 -25.73
CA GLN A 10 19.79 -22.50 -24.65
C GLN A 10 20.37 -21.74 -23.44
N GLN A 11 21.05 -20.60 -23.65
CA GLN A 11 21.52 -19.74 -22.56
C GLN A 11 20.37 -19.14 -21.73
N VAL A 12 19.20 -18.92 -22.35
CA VAL A 12 18.01 -18.42 -21.65
C VAL A 12 17.36 -19.52 -20.79
N GLY A 13 17.31 -20.77 -21.27
CA GLY A 13 16.77 -21.90 -20.51
C GLY A 13 17.69 -22.36 -19.35
N THR A 14 19.00 -22.28 -19.53
CA THR A 14 19.98 -22.64 -18.47
C THR A 14 20.20 -21.50 -17.48
N GLY A 15 20.11 -20.24 -17.92
CA GLY A 15 20.09 -19.08 -17.03
C GLY A 15 18.92 -19.16 -16.06
N LEU A 16 17.69 -19.41 -16.55
CA LEU A 16 16.53 -19.57 -15.68
C LEU A 16 16.65 -20.76 -14.70
N ASN A 17 17.14 -21.92 -15.15
CA ASN A 17 17.25 -23.09 -14.26
C ASN A 17 18.40 -22.99 -13.24
N PHE A 18 19.48 -22.25 -13.53
CA PHE A 18 20.53 -21.96 -12.55
C PHE A 18 20.05 -20.99 -11.47
N LEU A 19 19.14 -20.06 -11.82
CA LEU A 19 18.52 -19.16 -10.85
C LEU A 19 17.53 -19.89 -9.92
N ILE A 20 16.92 -21.00 -10.37
CA ILE A 20 15.91 -21.77 -9.61
C ILE A 20 16.54 -22.98 -8.87
N GLY A 21 17.78 -23.36 -9.20
CA GLY A 21 18.48 -24.52 -8.63
C GLY A 21 19.14 -24.26 -7.26
N GLN A 22 19.52 -23.03 -6.95
CA GLN A 22 20.04 -22.66 -5.63
C GLN A 22 18.93 -22.01 -4.82
N ARG A 23 18.50 -22.68 -3.74
CA ARG A 23 17.42 -22.20 -2.85
C ARG A 23 17.66 -20.76 -2.39
N ASP A 24 18.92 -20.38 -2.20
CA ASP A 24 19.32 -19.05 -1.74
C ASP A 24 18.95 -17.96 -2.74
N LEU A 25 19.06 -18.20 -4.05
CA LEU A 25 18.76 -17.18 -5.05
C LEU A 25 17.26 -16.98 -5.24
N SER A 26 16.48 -18.05 -5.13
CA SER A 26 15.02 -17.98 -5.12
C SER A 26 14.54 -17.11 -3.94
N VAL A 27 15.14 -17.27 -2.76
CA VAL A 27 14.86 -16.44 -1.58
C VAL A 27 15.25 -14.99 -1.82
N VAL A 28 16.42 -14.71 -2.41
CA VAL A 28 16.86 -13.34 -2.72
C VAL A 28 15.91 -12.63 -3.70
N ILE A 29 15.46 -13.31 -4.76
CA ILE A 29 14.50 -12.75 -5.72
C ILE A 29 13.14 -12.49 -5.05
N PHE A 30 12.69 -13.42 -4.20
CA PHE A 30 11.45 -13.26 -3.44
C PHE A 30 11.50 -12.06 -2.49
N VAL A 31 12.61 -11.87 -1.78
CA VAL A 31 12.83 -10.70 -0.91
C VAL A 31 12.87 -9.41 -1.73
N MET A 32 13.58 -9.38 -2.87
CA MET A 32 13.63 -8.21 -3.75
C MET A 32 12.24 -7.82 -4.29
N ALA A 33 11.37 -8.80 -4.56
CA ALA A 33 9.99 -8.55 -4.99
C ALA A 33 9.14 -7.91 -3.87
N ILE A 34 9.29 -8.37 -2.63
CA ILE A 34 8.62 -7.74 -1.46
C ILE A 34 9.11 -6.31 -1.27
N LEU A 35 10.42 -6.08 -1.39
CA LEU A 35 11.00 -4.74 -1.28
C LEU A 35 10.46 -3.80 -2.37
N ALA A 36 10.30 -4.27 -3.61
CA ALA A 36 9.73 -3.46 -4.68
C ALA A 36 8.31 -2.97 -4.37
N ILE A 37 7.47 -3.80 -3.73
CA ILE A 37 6.11 -3.44 -3.31
C ILE A 37 6.13 -2.36 -2.22
N ILE A 38 7.11 -2.39 -1.30
CA ILE A 38 7.31 -1.33 -0.29
C ILE A 38 7.84 -0.04 -0.94
N ILE A 39 8.69 -0.17 -1.97
CA ILE A 39 9.37 0.94 -2.66
C ILE A 39 8.49 1.66 -3.69
N VAL A 40 7.37 1.06 -4.11
CA VAL A 40 6.26 1.77 -4.77
C VAL A 40 5.17 2.06 -3.72
N PRO A 41 5.43 2.95 -2.75
CA PRO A 41 4.41 3.39 -1.83
C PRO A 41 3.39 4.25 -2.58
N LEU A 42 2.16 4.22 -2.10
CA LEU A 42 1.11 5.13 -2.53
C LEU A 42 1.62 6.59 -2.52
N PRO A 43 1.26 7.42 -3.52
CA PRO A 43 1.68 8.81 -3.57
C PRO A 43 1.19 9.55 -2.33
N SER A 44 2.13 9.87 -1.43
CA SER A 44 1.89 10.46 -0.10
C SER A 44 1.06 11.75 -0.15
N SER A 45 1.16 12.51 -1.24
CA SER A 45 0.46 13.80 -1.39
C SER A 45 -1.06 13.70 -1.30
N ILE A 46 -1.66 12.62 -1.82
CA ILE A 46 -3.12 12.43 -1.76
C ILE A 46 -3.51 11.99 -0.34
N LEU A 47 -2.73 11.08 0.25
CA LEU A 47 -2.95 10.56 1.59
C LEU A 47 -2.92 11.68 2.65
N ASP A 48 -1.99 12.63 2.52
CA ASP A 48 -1.83 13.75 3.45
C ASP A 48 -3.02 14.73 3.39
N VAL A 49 -3.55 15.02 2.19
CA VAL A 49 -4.72 15.90 2.02
C VAL A 49 -5.97 15.25 2.64
N LEU A 50 -6.20 13.97 2.35
CA LEU A 50 -7.33 13.21 2.87
C LEU A 50 -7.28 13.09 4.40
N LEU A 51 -6.10 12.85 4.95
CA LEU A 51 -5.87 12.79 6.40
C LEU A 51 -6.10 14.14 7.06
N THR A 52 -5.62 15.23 6.45
CA THR A 52 -5.81 16.59 6.96
C THR A 52 -7.29 16.96 7.00
N VAL A 53 -8.07 16.63 5.97
CA VAL A 53 -9.53 16.87 5.92
C VAL A 53 -10.25 16.09 7.02
N SER A 54 -9.89 14.82 7.23
CA SER A 54 -10.48 13.97 8.27
C SER A 54 -10.28 14.56 9.68
N ILE A 55 -9.06 15.02 10.00
CA ILE A 55 -8.77 15.66 11.29
C ILE A 55 -9.47 17.02 11.42
N ALA A 56 -9.51 17.82 10.37
CA ALA A 56 -10.21 19.11 10.37
C ALA A 56 -11.71 18.95 10.66
N VAL A 57 -12.37 17.98 10.03
CA VAL A 57 -13.78 17.66 10.27
C VAL A 57 -13.99 17.12 11.68
N ALA A 58 -13.11 16.26 12.20
CA ALA A 58 -13.20 15.75 13.57
C ALA A 58 -13.14 16.87 14.62
N VAL A 59 -12.22 17.83 14.45
CA VAL A 59 -12.09 19.00 15.33
C VAL A 59 -13.27 19.95 15.20
N LEU A 60 -13.79 20.16 13.98
CA LEU A 60 -15.00 20.95 13.75
C LEU A 60 -16.19 20.39 14.54
N ILE A 61 -16.41 19.07 14.44
CA ILE A 61 -17.53 18.42 15.15
C ILE A 61 -17.30 18.42 16.66
N LEU A 62 -16.05 18.25 17.13
CA LEU A 62 -15.70 18.41 18.54
C LEU A 62 -16.09 19.82 19.06
N LEU A 63 -15.76 20.87 18.29
CA LEU A 63 -16.09 22.25 18.65
C LEU A 63 -17.61 22.48 18.71
N ILE A 64 -18.34 21.93 17.73
CA ILE A 64 -19.81 21.95 17.71
C ILE A 64 -20.36 21.21 18.94
N SER A 65 -19.82 20.03 19.26
CA SER A 65 -20.22 19.24 20.42
C SER A 65 -19.98 19.95 21.75
N LEU A 66 -18.94 20.79 21.87
CA LEU A 66 -18.71 21.60 23.08
C LEU A 66 -19.73 22.73 23.24
N TYR A 67 -20.31 23.20 22.14
CA TYR A 67 -21.25 24.33 22.12
C TYR A 67 -22.72 23.89 22.16
N VAL A 68 -23.03 22.62 21.88
CA VAL A 68 -24.41 22.10 21.83
C VAL A 68 -24.86 21.61 23.21
N PRO A 69 -25.98 22.11 23.77
CA PRO A 69 -26.45 21.76 25.12
C PRO A 69 -27.14 20.39 25.24
N LYS A 70 -27.29 19.62 24.15
CA LYS A 70 -28.01 18.33 24.14
C LYS A 70 -27.11 17.19 23.62
N PRO A 71 -26.86 16.13 24.42
CA PRO A 71 -25.99 15.00 24.04
C PRO A 71 -26.61 14.02 23.02
N THR A 72 -27.84 14.25 22.56
CA THR A 72 -28.55 13.37 21.61
C THR A 72 -27.93 13.35 20.20
N ASP A 73 -27.23 14.42 19.81
CA ASP A 73 -26.50 14.49 18.52
C ASP A 73 -25.14 13.74 18.57
N LEU A 74 -24.72 13.30 19.76
CA LEU A 74 -23.46 12.58 19.96
C LEU A 74 -23.52 11.12 19.51
N THR A 75 -24.71 10.58 19.18
CA THR A 75 -24.83 9.22 18.63
C THR A 75 -24.47 9.15 17.14
N THR A 76 -24.62 10.27 16.41
CA THR A 76 -24.15 10.42 15.03
C THR A 76 -22.63 10.56 14.96
N PHE A 77 -21.99 10.99 16.06
CA PHE A 77 -20.55 11.25 16.14
C PHE A 77 -19.67 9.98 15.97
N PRO A 78 -19.90 8.87 16.71
CA PRO A 78 -19.18 7.61 16.49
C PRO A 78 -19.31 7.07 15.07
N THR A 79 -20.48 7.21 14.45
CA THR A 79 -20.73 6.73 13.09
C THR A 79 -19.92 7.53 12.06
N LEU A 80 -19.86 8.86 12.20
CA LEU A 80 -19.03 9.71 11.34
C LEU A 80 -17.53 9.44 11.52
N ILE A 81 -17.07 9.25 12.76
CA ILE A 81 -15.67 8.88 13.04
C ILE A 81 -15.35 7.50 12.44
N LEU A 82 -16.25 6.52 12.56
CA LEU A 82 -16.07 5.19 11.98
C LEU A 82 -15.93 5.27 10.45
N ILE A 83 -16.80 6.04 9.78
CA ILE A 83 -16.74 6.25 8.33
C ILE A 83 -15.44 6.96 7.92
N LEU A 84 -15.02 8.01 8.65
CA LEU A 84 -13.77 8.73 8.39
C LEU A 84 -12.52 7.87 8.61
N THR A 85 -12.57 6.95 9.56
CA THR A 85 -11.46 6.01 9.84
C THR A 85 -11.35 4.95 8.75
N LEU A 86 -12.49 4.49 8.21
CA LEU A 86 -12.54 3.56 7.07
C LEU A 86 -12.01 4.22 5.79
N TYR A 87 -12.36 5.49 5.55
CA TYR A 87 -11.82 6.28 4.44
C TYR A 87 -10.29 6.44 4.47
N ARG A 88 -9.68 6.41 5.67
CA ARG A 88 -8.22 6.43 5.84
C ARG A 88 -7.54 5.09 5.52
N LEU A 89 -8.26 3.96 5.66
CA LEU A 89 -7.69 2.60 5.57
C LEU A 89 -7.94 1.89 4.23
N SER A 90 -8.92 2.34 3.43
CA SER A 90 -9.19 1.86 2.06
C SER A 90 -8.60 2.79 1.00
#